data_AF-A0A0A7KIA9-F1
#
_entry.id   AF-A0A0A7KIA9-F1
#
_cell.length_a   1.000
_cell.length_b   1.000
_cell.length_c   1.000
_cell.angle_alpha   90.00
_cell.angle_beta   90.00
_cell.angle_gamma   90.00
#
_symmetry.space_group_name_H-M   'P 1'
#
loop_
_entity.id
_entity.type
_entity.pdbx_description
1 polymer ?
#
loop_
_entity_poly.entity_id
_entity_poly.type
_entity_poly.pdbx_seq_one_letter_code
_entity_poly.pdbx_strand_id
1 'polypeptide(L)'
;MRALDTIAESIRVGYVHPTTVLNTLIEVENDGGLLAVRRVERQLCLGTHALRERGHPNVALAQSWLGATRAYLVTQAQRKQAV
;
A
#
# COMPACT_ATOMS: atom_id res chain seq x y z
N MET A 1 -13.41 -5.11 -5.99
CA MET A 1 -13.32 -5.05 -4.51
C MET A 1 -12.16 -4.12 -4.21
N ARG A 2 -12.38 -2.98 -3.54
CA ARG A 2 -11.46 -1.84 -3.65
C ARG A 2 -10.15 -2.21 -2.93
N ALA A 3 -8.99 -1.99 -3.52
CA ALA A 3 -7.69 -2.30 -2.91
C ALA A 3 -7.53 -1.78 -1.46
N LEU A 4 -8.17 -0.66 -1.14
CA LEU A 4 -8.23 -0.11 0.21
C LEU A 4 -8.97 -1.02 1.20
N ASP A 5 -9.98 -1.77 0.75
CA ASP A 5 -10.69 -2.77 1.57
C ASP A 5 -9.75 -3.92 1.93
N THR A 6 -8.99 -4.45 0.96
CA THR A 6 -7.97 -5.49 1.19
C THR A 6 -6.90 -5.02 2.19
N ILE A 7 -6.41 -3.79 2.01
CA ILE A 7 -5.43 -3.17 2.90
C ILE A 7 -6.02 -3.02 4.31
N ALA A 8 -7.19 -2.41 4.43
CA ALA A 8 -7.84 -2.16 5.71
C ALA A 8 -8.14 -3.47 6.46
N GLU A 9 -8.64 -4.48 5.76
CA GLU A 9 -8.90 -5.80 6.32
C GLU A 9 -7.61 -6.45 6.83
N SER A 10 -6.54 -6.42 6.03
CA SER A 10 -5.26 -6.98 6.45
C SER A 10 -4.68 -6.29 7.70
N ILE A 11 -4.81 -4.97 7.80
CA ILE A 11 -4.40 -4.19 9.00
C ILE A 11 -5.29 -4.55 10.19
N ARG A 12 -6.59 -4.74 9.97
CA ARG A 12 -7.54 -5.15 11.02
C ARG A 12 -7.20 -6.52 11.59
N VAL A 13 -6.91 -7.50 10.73
CA VAL A 13 -6.55 -8.88 11.17
C VAL A 13 -5.08 -9.02 11.59
N GLY A 14 -4.22 -8.05 11.23
CA GLY A 14 -2.80 -8.05 11.61
C GLY A 14 -1.92 -8.95 10.76
N TYR A 15 -2.39 -9.36 9.58
CA TYR A 15 -1.63 -10.23 8.68
C TYR A 15 -1.89 -9.91 7.21
N VAL A 16 -0.83 -9.99 6.39
CA VAL A 16 -0.92 -10.05 4.94
C VAL A 16 0.21 -10.91 4.38
N HIS A 17 -0.08 -11.71 3.36
CA HIS A 17 0.96 -12.44 2.63
C HIS A 17 1.67 -11.49 1.64
N PRO A 18 3.00 -11.57 1.44
CA PRO A 18 3.72 -10.70 0.51
C PRO A 18 3.16 -10.70 -0.92
N THR A 19 2.70 -11.86 -1.41
CA THR A 19 2.04 -11.96 -2.73
C THR A 19 0.76 -11.14 -2.80
N THR A 20 -0.04 -11.09 -1.73
CA THR A 20 -1.26 -10.27 -1.68
C THR A 20 -0.91 -8.79 -1.77
N VAL A 21 0.17 -8.36 -1.11
CA VAL A 21 0.67 -6.98 -1.19
C VAL A 21 1.00 -6.62 -2.62
N LEU A 22 1.81 -7.45 -3.30
CA LEU A 22 2.23 -7.18 -4.66
C LEU A 22 1.06 -7.21 -5.65
N ASN A 23 0.20 -8.22 -5.57
CA ASN A 23 -0.97 -8.34 -6.46
C ASN A 23 -1.90 -7.14 -6.30
N THR A 24 -2.15 -6.70 -5.07
CA THR A 24 -2.98 -5.51 -4.81
C THR A 24 -2.40 -4.26 -5.47
N LEU A 25 -1.07 -4.07 -5.41
CA LEU A 25 -0.42 -2.91 -6.04
C LEU A 25 -0.45 -2.97 -7.57
N ILE A 26 -0.29 -4.17 -8.14
CA ILE A 26 -0.42 -4.41 -9.58
C ILE A 26 -1.84 -4.12 -10.04
N GLU A 27 -2.85 -4.60 -9.32
CA GLU A 27 -4.26 -4.34 -9.62
C GLU A 27 -4.58 -2.84 -9.60
N VAL A 28 -4.11 -2.12 -8.57
CA VAL A 28 -4.27 -0.66 -8.49
C VAL A 28 -3.61 0.05 -9.68
N GLU A 29 -2.42 -0.38 -10.08
CA GLU A 29 -1.75 0.18 -11.25
C GLU A 29 -2.50 -0.14 -12.54
N ASN A 30 -3.01 -1.36 -12.71
CA ASN A 30 -3.76 -1.74 -13.89
C ASN A 30 -5.06 -0.94 -14.03
N ASP A 31 -5.73 -0.64 -12.92
CA ASP A 31 -7.00 0.09 -12.90
C ASP A 31 -6.85 1.60 -13.15
N GLY A 32 -5.72 2.20 -12.78
CA GLY A 32 -5.59 3.67 -12.82
C GLY A 32 -4.17 4.21 -12.95
N GLY A 33 -3.25 3.37 -13.41
CA GLY A 33 -1.83 3.66 -13.55
C GLY A 33 -1.12 3.98 -12.24
N LEU A 34 0.13 4.43 -12.34
CA LEU A 34 0.93 4.86 -11.18
C LEU A 34 0.30 5.99 -10.37
N LEU A 35 -0.60 6.80 -10.97
CA LEU A 35 -1.34 7.83 -10.24
C LEU A 35 -2.30 7.22 -9.21
N ALA A 36 -2.93 6.09 -9.51
CA ALA A 36 -3.75 5.36 -8.55
C ALA A 36 -2.90 4.81 -7.39
N VAL A 37 -1.72 4.24 -7.69
CA VAL A 37 -0.78 3.77 -6.65
C VAL A 37 -0.32 4.93 -5.76
N ARG A 38 -0.05 6.11 -6.32
CA ARG A 38 0.27 7.32 -5.53
C ARG A 38 -0.90 7.79 -4.66
N ARG A 39 -2.16 7.58 -5.08
CA ARG A 39 -3.33 7.89 -4.22
C ARG A 39 -3.38 6.93 -3.04
N VAL A 40 -3.12 5.64 -3.26
CA VAL A 40 -3.03 4.63 -2.18
C VAL A 40 -1.91 4.98 -1.21
N GLU A 41 -0.72 5.36 -1.70
CA GLU A 41 0.40 5.79 -0.84
C GLU A 41 0.00 6.94 0.09
N ARG A 42 -0.68 7.97 -0.41
CA ARG A 42 -1.16 9.09 0.41
C ARG A 42 -2.17 8.65 1.47
N GLN A 43 -3.11 7.78 1.11
CA GLN A 43 -4.10 7.24 2.06
C GLN A 43 -3.42 6.40 3.14
N LEU A 44 -2.44 5.56 2.77
CA LEU A 44 -1.63 4.78 3.71
C LEU A 44 -0.82 5.67 4.64
N CYS A 45 -0.26 6.77 4.13
CA CYS A 45 0.50 7.73 4.95
C CYS A 45 -0.39 8.35 6.04
N LEU A 46 -1.55 8.89 5.64
CA LEU A 46 -2.53 9.47 6.56
C LEU A 46 -3.08 8.42 7.55
N GLY A 47 -3.45 7.24 7.05
CA GLY A 47 -3.98 6.16 7.86
C GLY A 47 -2.97 5.63 8.87
N THR A 48 -1.71 5.47 8.48
CA THR A 48 -0.63 5.02 9.38
C THR A 48 -0.40 6.02 10.51
N HIS A 49 -0.47 7.33 10.22
CA HIS A 49 -0.37 8.37 11.24
C HIS A 49 -1.51 8.24 12.28
N ALA A 50 -2.75 8.19 11.80
CA ALA A 50 -3.92 8.07 12.67
C ALA A 50 -3.92 6.77 13.51
N LEU A 51 -3.48 5.66 12.93
CA LEU A 51 -3.34 4.39 13.65
C LEU A 51 -2.27 4.47 14.74
N ARG A 52 -1.17 5.19 14.49
CA ARG A 52 -0.12 5.42 15.48
C ARG A 52 -0.61 6.25 16.64
N GLU A 53 -1.28 7.38 16.37
CA GLU A 53 -1.82 8.27 17.41
C GLU A 53 -2.84 7.56 18.32
N ARG A 54 -3.58 6.60 17.77
CA ARG A 54 -4.57 5.81 18.51
C ARG A 54 -3.98 4.58 19.20
N GLY A 55 -2.68 4.32 19.08
CA GLY A 55 -2.03 3.13 19.64
C GLY A 55 -2.58 1.82 19.05
N HIS A 56 -2.96 1.81 17.78
CA HIS A 56 -3.53 0.61 17.15
C HIS A 56 -2.51 -0.55 17.14
N PRO A 57 -2.90 -1.77 17.53
CA PRO A 57 -1.97 -2.90 17.71
C PRO A 57 -1.18 -3.25 16.45
N ASN A 58 -1.80 -3.08 15.27
CA ASN A 58 -1.22 -3.48 13.98
C ASN A 58 -0.60 -2.30 13.20
N VAL A 59 -0.15 -1.24 13.88
CA VAL A 59 0.48 -0.08 13.23
C VAL A 59 1.72 -0.46 12.40
N ALA A 60 2.46 -1.49 12.82
CA ALA A 60 3.61 -2.00 12.09
C ALA A 60 3.22 -2.51 10.69
N LEU A 61 2.07 -3.18 10.57
CA LEU A 61 1.58 -3.70 9.29
C LEU A 61 1.15 -2.58 8.34
N ALA A 62 0.53 -1.52 8.86
CA ALA A 62 0.23 -0.31 8.09
C ALA A 62 1.51 0.35 7.55
N GLN A 63 2.58 0.38 8.36
CA GLN A 63 3.90 0.85 7.92
C GLN A 63 4.52 -0.06 6.84
N SER A 64 4.38 -1.38 6.96
CA SER A 64 4.83 -2.32 5.93
C SER A 64 4.12 -2.11 4.60
N TRP A 65 2.80 -1.89 4.61
CA TRP A 65 2.05 -1.52 3.41
C TRP A 65 2.54 -0.21 2.80
N LEU A 66 2.77 0.83 3.61
CA LEU A 66 3.30 2.10 3.15
C LEU A 66 4.70 1.94 2.53
N GLY A 67 5.57 1.19 3.19
CA GLY A 67 6.92 0.89 2.71
C GLY A 67 6.90 0.13 1.38
N ALA A 68 6.10 -0.93 1.27
CA ALA A 68 5.95 -1.71 0.06
C ALA A 68 5.40 -0.87 -1.10
N THR A 69 4.41 -0.02 -0.84
CA THR A 69 3.83 0.88 -1.85
C THR A 69 4.88 1.87 -2.38
N ARG A 70 5.71 2.43 -1.50
CA ARG A 70 6.81 3.33 -1.89
C ARG A 70 7.89 2.61 -2.68
N ALA A 71 8.29 1.42 -2.24
CA ALA A 71 9.25 0.58 -2.96
C ALA A 71 8.75 0.26 -4.38
N TYR A 72 7.48 -0.13 -4.51
CA TYR A 72 6.84 -0.39 -5.79
C TYR A 72 6.91 0.82 -6.73
N LEU A 73 6.56 2.02 -6.23
CA LEU A 73 6.63 3.26 -7.00
C LEU A 73 8.06 3.58 -7.48
N VAL A 74 9.07 3.36 -6.64
CA VAL A 74 10.49 3.55 -7.02
C VAL A 74 10.89 2.57 -8.13
N THR A 75 10.56 1.29 -7.97
CA THR A 75 10.84 0.26 -8.99
C THR A 75 10.18 0.59 -10.33
N GLN A 76 8.93 1.06 -10.33
CA GLN A 76 8.26 1.43 -11.57
C GLN A 76 8.83 2.71 -12.20
N ALA A 77 9.28 3.67 -11.39
CA ALA A 77 9.97 4.85 -11.91
C ALA A 77 11.30 4.48 -12.60
N GLN A 78 12.06 3.55 -12.02
CA GLN A 78 13.30 3.03 -12.62
C GLN A 78 13.03 2.30 -13.93
N ARG A 79 11.98 1.47 -13.99
CA ARG A 79 11.59 0.77 -15.24
C ARG A 79 11.24 1.74 -16.36
N LYS A 80 10.55 2.84 -16.08
CA LYS A 80 10.21 3.85 -17.09
C LYS A 80 11.40 4.64 -17.62
N GLN A 81 12.51 4.72 -16.89
CA GLN A 81 13.73 5.39 -17.34
C GLN A 81 14.63 4.49 -18.20
N ALA A 82 14.42 3.17 -18.14
CA ALA A 82 15.20 2.18 -18.86
C ALA A 82 14.62 1.81 -20.24
N VAL A 83 13.49 2.43 -20.63
CA VAL A 83 12.78 2.25 -21.91
C VAL A 83 12.84 3.56 -22.68
#